data_AF-A0A7J8WM46-F1
#
_entry.id   AF-A0A7J8WM46-F1
#
_cell.length_a   1.000
_cell.length_b   1.000
_cell.length_c   1.000
_cell.angle_alpha   90.00
_cell.angle_beta   90.00
_cell.angle_gamma   90.00
#
_symmetry.space_group_name_H-M   'P 1'
#
loop_
_entity.id
_entity.type
_entity.pdbx_description
1 polymer ?
#
loop_
_entity_poly.entity_id
_entity_poly.type
_entity_poly.pdbx_seq_one_letter_code
_entity_poly.pdbx_strand_id
1 'polypeptide(L)'
;AELKGNLNLFSKLENLYLSRLPKLKTIYHHALPFPQLKQVYIRGCPMLKKLPLNSNSAKGQRLVIIGEEGWWKDVEWEDESSRIAFLPAFKPRIF
;
A
#
# COMPACT_ATOMS: atom_id res chain seq x y z
N ALA A 1 -6.18 22.12 9.48
CA ALA A 1 -4.85 21.89 10.08
C ALA A 1 -4.81 20.44 10.51
N GLU A 2 -3.90 19.60 9.98
CA GLU A 2 -3.58 18.29 10.56
C GLU A 2 -2.59 17.55 9.65
N LEU A 3 -1.28 17.73 9.84
CA LEU A 3 -0.24 16.79 9.38
C LEU A 3 1.09 16.96 10.17
N LYS A 4 1.07 17.54 11.38
CA LYS A 4 2.30 17.64 12.20
C LYS A 4 2.56 16.43 13.11
N GLY A 5 1.58 15.53 13.30
CA GLY A 5 1.67 14.41 14.25
C GLY A 5 2.15 13.07 13.69
N ASN A 6 2.01 12.82 12.38
CA ASN A 6 2.16 11.47 11.80
C ASN A 6 3.43 11.26 10.96
N LEU A 7 4.33 12.26 10.89
CA LEU A 7 5.52 12.22 10.02
C LEU A 7 6.48 11.05 10.33
N ASN A 8 6.37 10.44 11.52
CA ASN A 8 7.27 9.38 11.98
C ASN A 8 6.63 7.99 12.03
N LEU A 9 5.33 7.84 11.72
CA LEU A 9 4.69 6.53 11.73
C LEU A 9 5.29 5.67 10.62
N PHE A 10 5.84 4.52 11.03
CA PHE A 10 6.48 3.56 10.12
C PHE A 10 7.61 4.16 9.27
N SER A 11 8.32 5.18 9.79
CA SER A 11 9.41 5.86 9.07
C SER A 11 10.59 4.95 8.70
N LYS A 12 10.74 3.83 9.43
CA LYS A 12 11.77 2.80 9.17
C LYS A 12 11.19 1.50 8.61
N LEU A 13 9.89 1.46 8.31
CA LEU A 13 9.27 0.23 7.81
C LEU A 13 9.67 0.03 6.35
N GLU A 14 10.43 -1.03 6.10
CA GLU A 14 10.86 -1.39 4.73
C GLU A 14 9.93 -2.40 4.06
N ASN A 15 9.34 -3.30 4.84
CA ASN A 15 8.54 -4.39 4.30
C ASN A 15 7.23 -4.54 5.08
N LEU A 16 6.11 -4.57 4.36
CA LEU A 16 4.79 -4.81 4.92
C LEU A 16 4.22 -6.12 4.35
N TYR A 17 4.00 -7.10 5.22
CA TYR A 17 3.47 -8.41 4.86
C TYR A 17 2.10 -8.64 5.51
N LEU A 18 1.08 -8.87 4.69
CA LEU A 18 -0.27 -9.20 5.12
C LEU A 18 -0.68 -10.54 4.51
N SER A 19 -1.04 -11.50 5.35
CA SER A 19 -1.32 -12.87 4.93
C SER A 19 -2.52 -13.43 5.65
N ARG A 20 -3.48 -13.96 4.90
CA ARG A 20 -4.67 -14.67 5.39
C ARG A 20 -5.48 -13.85 6.40
N LEU A 21 -5.73 -12.59 6.06
CA LEU A 21 -6.56 -11.67 6.86
C LEU A 21 -7.89 -11.41 6.13
N PRO A 22 -8.82 -12.39 6.09
CA PRO A 22 -10.00 -12.32 5.23
C PRO A 22 -10.96 -11.18 5.58
N LYS A 23 -10.94 -10.69 6.83
CA LYS A 23 -11.81 -9.63 7.33
C LYS A 23 -11.14 -8.25 7.39
N LEU A 24 -9.86 -8.14 7.01
CA LEU A 24 -9.14 -6.86 7.06
C LEU A 24 -9.65 -5.95 5.95
N LYS A 25 -10.21 -4.79 6.33
CA LYS A 25 -10.79 -3.81 5.39
C LYS A 25 -9.87 -2.63 5.10
N THR A 26 -9.16 -2.16 6.13
CA THR A 26 -8.24 -1.03 6.07
C THR A 26 -7.07 -1.29 7.01
N ILE A 27 -5.91 -0.73 6.68
CA ILE A 27 -4.71 -0.73 7.54
C ILE A 27 -4.68 0.57 8.35
N TYR A 28 -4.97 1.69 7.69
CA TYR A 28 -5.01 3.02 8.27
C TYR A 28 -5.91 3.94 7.43
N HIS A 29 -6.59 4.90 8.07
CA HIS A 29 -7.60 5.73 7.39
C HIS A 29 -7.01 6.76 6.42
N HIS A 30 -5.77 7.19 6.68
CA HIS A 30 -5.08 8.21 5.91
C HIS A 30 -3.86 7.63 5.18
N ALA A 31 -3.41 8.31 4.13
CA ALA A 31 -2.14 7.98 3.49
C ALA A 31 -0.96 8.23 4.46
N LEU A 32 0.03 7.36 4.40
CA LEU A 32 1.24 7.43 5.22
C LEU A 32 2.47 7.64 4.33
N PRO A 33 3.49 8.38 4.79
CA PRO A 33 4.63 8.75 3.96
C PRO A 33 5.52 7.56 3.59
N PHE A 34 5.65 6.56 4.46
CA PHE A 34 6.46 5.34 4.23
C PHE A 34 7.82 5.59 3.55
N PRO A 35 8.68 6.46 4.11
CA PRO A 35 9.87 6.96 3.42
C PRO A 35 10.90 5.87 3.09
N GLN A 36 10.85 4.71 3.75
CA GLN A 36 11.78 3.59 3.55
C GLN A 36 11.10 2.32 3.01
N LEU A 37 9.81 2.38 2.65
CA LEU A 37 9.07 1.19 2.23
C LEU A 37 9.50 0.74 0.83
N LYS A 38 9.94 -0.51 0.75
CA LYS A 38 10.46 -1.17 -0.45
C LYS A 38 9.53 -2.28 -0.93
N GLN A 39 8.79 -2.92 -0.03
CA GLN A 39 7.90 -4.02 -0.40
C GLN A 39 6.58 -4.01 0.37
N VAL A 40 5.50 -4.26 -0.36
CA VAL A 40 4.19 -4.64 0.19
C VAL A 40 3.81 -6.00 -0.38
N TYR A 41 3.50 -6.95 0.47
CA TYR A 41 3.05 -8.27 0.07
C TYR A 41 1.70 -8.57 0.70
N ILE A 42 0.70 -8.89 -0.13
CA ILE A 42 -0.69 -9.10 0.29
C ILE A 42 -1.17 -10.45 -0.28
N ARG A 43 -1.57 -11.37 0.61
CA ARG A 43 -2.10 -12.69 0.25
C ARG A 43 -3.33 -13.02 1.08
N GLY A 44 -4.40 -13.50 0.46
CA GLY A 44 -5.61 -13.91 1.17
C GLY A 44 -6.23 -12.80 2.01
N CYS A 45 -6.26 -11.57 1.49
CA CYS A 45 -6.86 -10.39 2.11
C CYS A 45 -7.95 -9.77 1.21
N PRO A 46 -8.99 -10.51 0.81
CA PRO A 46 -9.98 -10.08 -0.19
C PRO A 46 -10.76 -8.81 0.17
N MET A 47 -10.90 -8.49 1.46
CA MET A 47 -11.63 -7.29 1.90
C MET A 47 -10.77 -6.03 1.96
N LEU A 48 -9.45 -6.14 1.79
CA LEU A 48 -8.53 -5.01 1.90
C LEU A 48 -8.53 -4.22 0.59
N LYS A 49 -9.46 -3.28 0.44
CA LYS A 49 -9.57 -2.50 -0.80
C LYS A 49 -8.76 -1.21 -0.78
N LYS A 50 -8.42 -0.69 0.40
CA LYS A 50 -7.70 0.57 0.52
C LYS A 50 -6.33 0.36 1.17
N LEU A 51 -5.30 0.87 0.51
CA LEU A 51 -3.94 0.95 1.06
C LEU A 51 -3.71 2.34 1.66
N PRO A 52 -2.90 2.46 2.73
CA PRO A 52 -2.49 3.74 3.28
C PRO A 52 -1.38 4.40 2.43
N LEU A 53 -1.56 4.42 1.11
CA LEU A 53 -0.63 4.93 0.12
C LEU A 53 -1.29 6.00 -0.75
N ASN A 54 -0.54 7.05 -1.05
CA ASN A 54 -0.89 8.03 -2.09
C ASN A 54 0.35 8.41 -2.92
N SER A 55 0.20 9.32 -3.87
CA SER A 55 1.28 9.74 -4.78
C SER A 55 2.55 10.30 -4.10
N ASN A 56 2.49 10.63 -2.80
CA ASN A 56 3.66 11.04 -2.01
C ASN A 56 4.24 9.93 -1.11
N SER A 57 3.55 8.80 -0.99
CA SER A 57 4.03 7.64 -0.22
C SER A 57 5.20 6.94 -0.92
N ALA A 58 6.20 6.51 -0.15
CA ALA A 58 7.40 5.83 -0.64
C ALA A 58 8.12 6.58 -1.77
N LYS A 59 7.98 7.91 -1.82
CA LYS A 59 8.56 8.74 -2.87
C LYS A 59 10.07 8.57 -2.94
N GLY A 60 10.58 8.28 -4.14
CA GLY A 60 12.00 8.01 -4.38
C GLY A 60 12.43 6.56 -4.10
N GLN A 61 11.54 5.70 -3.57
CA GLN A 61 11.80 4.28 -3.39
C GLN A 61 11.38 3.48 -4.62
N ARG A 62 12.06 2.35 -4.85
CA ARG A 62 11.63 1.33 -5.81
C ARG A 62 10.67 0.35 -5.14
N LEU A 63 9.47 0.84 -4.80
CA LEU A 63 8.44 0.03 -4.15
C LEU A 63 7.98 -1.10 -5.08
N VAL A 64 7.83 -2.31 -4.52
CA VAL A 64 7.19 -3.45 -5.18
C VAL A 64 5.97 -3.88 -4.37
N ILE A 65 4.82 -3.97 -5.04
CA ILE A 65 3.57 -4.47 -4.45
C ILE A 65 3.28 -5.84 -5.05
N ILE A 66 3.24 -6.87 -4.22
CA ILE A 66 2.98 -8.25 -4.63
C ILE A 66 1.62 -8.66 -4.09
N GLY A 67 0.76 -9.16 -4.96
CA GLY A 67 -0.57 -9.63 -4.54
C GLY A 67 -1.30 -10.45 -5.59
N GLU A 68 -2.51 -10.85 -5.24
CA GLU A 68 -3.40 -11.55 -6.16
C GLU A 68 -3.93 -10.56 -7.23
N GLU A 69 -3.95 -10.96 -8.50
CA GLU A 69 -4.33 -10.07 -9.60
C GLU A 69 -5.80 -9.59 -9.49
N GLY A 70 -6.70 -10.47 -9.04
CA GLY A 70 -8.09 -10.10 -8.78
C GLY A 70 -8.20 -9.04 -7.69
N TRP A 71 -7.47 -9.21 -6.59
CA TRP A 71 -7.40 -8.22 -5.52
C TRP A 71 -6.89 -6.86 -6.02
N TRP A 72 -5.84 -6.85 -6.86
CA TRP A 72 -5.27 -5.59 -7.37
C TRP A 72 -6.26 -4.78 -8.22
N LYS A 73 -7.13 -5.45 -8.99
CA LYS A 73 -8.18 -4.81 -9.78
C LYS A 73 -9.25 -4.14 -8.90
N ASP A 74 -9.45 -4.64 -7.69
CA ASP A 74 -10.44 -4.15 -6.73
C ASP A 74 -9.87 -3.08 -5.76
N VAL A 75 -8.58 -2.73 -5.88
CA VAL A 75 -7.96 -1.70 -5.02
C VAL A 75 -8.55 -0.32 -5.36
N GLU A 76 -9.07 0.34 -4.33
CA GLU A 76 -9.60 1.70 -4.35
C GLU A 76 -8.48 2.68 -3.99
N TRP A 77 -8.10 3.52 -4.97
CA TRP A 77 -7.07 4.55 -4.81
C TRP A 77 -7.66 5.87 -4.31
N GLU A 78 -6.87 6.66 -3.59
CA GLU A 78 -7.29 7.98 -3.12
C GLU A 78 -7.63 8.93 -4.29
N ASP A 79 -6.81 8.89 -5.34
CA ASP A 79 -6.99 9.66 -6.56
C ASP A 79 -6.28 8.97 -7.75
N GLU A 80 -6.51 9.49 -8.96
CA GLU A 80 -5.91 8.94 -10.19
C GLU A 80 -4.37 9.07 -10.19
N SER A 81 -3.83 10.08 -9.51
CA SER A 81 -2.37 10.28 -9.41
C SER A 81 -1.70 9.14 -8.63
N SER A 82 -2.35 8.69 -7.56
CA SER A 82 -1.93 7.59 -6.71
C SER A 82 -2.02 6.27 -7.48
N ARG A 83 -3.12 6.06 -8.21
CA ARG A 83 -3.28 4.90 -9.09
C ARG A 83 -2.14 4.81 -10.10
N ILE A 84 -1.89 5.88 -10.84
CA ILE A 84 -0.84 5.94 -11.88
C ILE A 84 0.55 5.73 -11.25
N ALA A 85 0.81 6.31 -10.08
CA ALA A 85 2.11 6.19 -9.40
C ALA A 85 2.45 4.75 -9.00
N PHE A 86 1.45 3.96 -8.59
CA PHE A 86 1.67 2.58 -8.10
C PHE A 86 1.33 1.49 -9.12
N LEU A 87 0.68 1.82 -10.23
CA LEU A 87 0.44 0.89 -11.33
C LEU A 87 1.72 0.15 -11.79
N PRO A 88 2.87 0.81 -12.00
CA PRO A 88 4.11 0.11 -12.38
C PRO A 88 4.77 -0.66 -11.23
N ALA A 89 4.37 -0.43 -9.98
CA ALA A 89 4.94 -1.09 -8.81
C ALA A 89 4.36 -2.50 -8.57
N PHE A 90 3.21 -2.82 -9.18
CA PHE A 90 2.53 -4.09 -8.95
C PHE A 90 3.19 -5.26 -9.71
N LYS A 91 3.32 -6.37 -9.00
CA LYS A 91 3.70 -7.67 -9.56
C LYS A 91 2.69 -8.73 -9.11
N PRO A 92 2.04 -9.44 -10.04
CA PRO A 92 1.15 -10.53 -9.66
C PRO A 92 1.95 -11.61 -8.94
N ARG A 93 1.37 -12.18 -7.88
CA ARG A 93 1.96 -13.31 -7.18
C ARG A 93 1.87 -14.55 -8.08
N ILE A 94 3.01 -14.99 -8.62
CA ILE A 94 3.12 -16.26 -9.33
C ILE A 94 3.20 -17.37 -8.28
N PHE A 95 2.48 -18.47 -8.52
CA PHE A 95 2.44 -19.64 -7.63
C PHE A 95 3.70 -20.49 -7.76
#